data_AF-A0A1V9RBP2-F1
#
_entry.id   AF-A0A1V9RBP2-F1
#
_cell.length_a   1.000
_cell.length_b   1.000
_cell.length_c   1.000
_cell.angle_alpha   90.00
_cell.angle_beta   90.00
_cell.angle_gamma   90.00
#
_symmetry.space_group_name_H-M   'P 1'
#
loop_
_entity.id
_entity.type
_entity.pdbx_description
1 polymer ?
#
loop_
_entity_poly.entity_id
_entity_poly.type
_entity_poly.pdbx_seq_one_letter_code
_entity_poly.pdbx_strand_id
1 'polypeptide(L)'
;MNELKNMTKEELIDELESKGICIVLDNNLDDYTDYLNDIYEAFNEIVDDIEENYFNEPTNEQLQESWIARVRAGLDEENYFNEPTNEQLQESWIARVRAGLDEEDFEEELAREFYYEDCILNELSIGNARKFLRWLDDKSRFFTYVDLKSGKKSVDLVEYHPCTNLESYLLEDKQALESVFFGK
;
A
#
# COMPACT_ATOMS: atom_id res chain seq x y z
N MET A 1 11.68 15.59 22.50
CA MET A 1 10.52 16.52 22.54
C MET A 1 10.85 18.00 22.28
N ASN A 2 11.78 18.66 22.96
CA ASN A 2 12.16 20.06 22.62
C ASN A 2 12.96 20.18 21.31
N GLU A 3 13.55 19.09 20.84
CA GLU A 3 14.40 19.06 19.65
C GLU A 3 13.61 19.24 18.36
N LEU A 4 12.47 18.55 18.21
CA LEU A 4 11.57 18.70 17.05
C LEU A 4 11.13 20.16 16.84
N LYS A 5 10.76 20.86 17.93
CA LYS A 5 10.28 22.27 17.85
C LYS A 5 11.35 23.27 17.41
N ASN A 6 12.62 22.90 17.48
CA ASN A 6 13.73 23.74 17.06
C ASN A 6 14.19 23.45 15.62
N MET A 7 13.69 22.37 14.99
CA MET A 7 13.99 22.03 13.61
C MET A 7 13.23 22.97 12.66
N THR A 8 13.88 23.30 11.56
CA THR A 8 13.21 23.81 10.37
C THR A 8 12.34 22.72 9.74
N LYS A 9 11.43 23.10 8.85
CA LYS A 9 10.60 22.14 8.11
C LYS A 9 11.45 21.14 7.31
N GLU A 10 12.55 21.60 6.71
CA GLU A 10 13.46 20.76 5.91
C GLU A 10 14.19 19.76 6.81
N GLU A 11 14.77 20.21 7.93
CA GLU A 11 15.43 19.32 8.90
C GLU A 11 14.47 18.27 9.48
N LEU A 12 13.20 18.64 9.71
CA LEU A 12 12.20 17.69 10.19
C LEU A 12 11.85 16.64 9.12
N ILE A 13 11.72 17.04 7.86
CA ILE A 13 11.46 16.12 6.75
C ILE A 13 12.61 15.12 6.63
N ASP A 14 13.85 15.61 6.59
CA ASP A 14 15.05 14.76 6.49
C ASP A 14 15.13 13.76 7.67
N GLU A 15 14.84 14.21 8.90
CA GLU A 15 14.85 13.34 10.08
C GLU A 15 13.75 12.26 10.01
N LEU A 16 12.54 12.63 9.60
CA LEU A 16 11.42 11.70 9.47
C LEU A 16 11.68 10.67 8.36
N GLU A 17 12.11 11.11 7.18
CA GLU A 17 12.47 10.22 6.07
C GLU A 17 13.63 9.27 6.44
N SER A 18 14.62 9.75 7.21
CA SER A 18 15.73 8.90 7.69
C SER A 18 15.27 7.75 8.60
N LYS A 19 14.08 7.87 9.18
CA LYS A 19 13.43 6.84 10.01
C LYS A 19 12.46 5.97 9.22
N GLY A 20 12.34 6.18 7.91
CA GLY A 20 11.40 5.46 7.06
C GLY A 20 9.96 5.97 7.16
N ILE A 21 9.75 7.21 7.63
CA ILE A 21 8.41 7.79 7.71
C ILE A 21 8.08 8.46 6.38
N CYS A 22 6.99 8.01 5.78
CA CYS A 22 6.38 8.62 4.61
C CYS A 22 5.73 9.96 4.98
N ILE A 23 5.99 10.98 4.17
CA ILE A 23 5.43 12.32 4.34
C ILE A 23 4.70 12.69 3.05
N VAL A 24 3.38 12.79 3.12
CA VAL A 24 2.57 13.23 1.97
C VAL A 24 2.08 14.65 2.19
N LEU A 25 2.54 15.55 1.33
CA LEU A 25 2.17 16.97 1.38
C LEU A 25 0.95 17.23 0.49
N ASP A 26 -0.06 17.91 1.03
CA ASP A 26 -1.21 18.44 0.28
C ASP A 26 -1.86 17.45 -0.74
N ASN A 27 -2.13 16.22 -0.30
CA ASN A 27 -2.78 15.15 -1.10
C ASN A 27 -2.10 14.82 -2.44
N ASN A 28 -0.77 14.93 -2.53
CA ASN A 28 -0.05 14.44 -3.69
C ASN A 28 -0.03 12.91 -3.71
N LEU A 29 -0.78 12.31 -4.63
CA LEU A 29 -0.96 10.85 -4.73
C LEU A 29 0.36 10.10 -4.96
N ASP A 30 1.28 10.73 -5.69
CA ASP A 30 2.58 10.15 -6.01
C ASP A 30 3.38 9.84 -4.73
N ASP A 31 3.23 10.65 -3.67
CA ASP A 31 3.98 10.51 -2.42
C ASP A 31 3.60 9.24 -1.63
N TYR A 32 2.38 8.71 -1.80
CA TYR A 32 1.99 7.42 -1.20
C TYR A 32 2.60 6.24 -1.93
N THR A 33 2.91 6.38 -3.23
CA THR A 33 3.37 5.28 -4.07
C THR A 33 4.76 4.80 -3.65
N ASP A 34 5.61 5.73 -3.20
CA ASP A 34 6.96 5.42 -2.70
C ASP A 34 6.94 4.51 -1.45
N TYR A 35 5.80 4.45 -0.74
CA TYR A 35 5.61 3.67 0.48
C TYR A 35 4.46 2.66 0.37
N LEU A 36 4.01 2.38 -0.86
CA LEU A 36 2.93 1.43 -1.11
C LEU A 36 3.26 0.05 -0.51
N ASN A 37 4.52 -0.38 -0.62
CA ASN A 37 4.98 -1.66 -0.07
C ASN A 37 4.78 -1.72 1.45
N ASP A 38 5.15 -0.67 2.17
CA ASP A 38 5.03 -0.63 3.64
C ASP A 38 3.56 -0.62 4.10
N ILE A 39 2.70 0.09 3.37
CA ILE A 39 1.25 0.11 3.60
C ILE A 39 0.65 -1.28 3.34
N TYR A 40 1.10 -1.93 2.26
CA TYR A 40 0.65 -3.26 1.87
C TYR A 40 1.10 -4.34 2.86
N GLU A 41 2.35 -4.33 3.30
CA GLU A 41 2.88 -5.24 4.33
C GLU A 41 2.09 -5.10 5.64
N ALA A 42 1.86 -3.87 6.11
CA ALA A 42 1.03 -3.61 7.28
C ALA A 42 -0.40 -4.16 7.17
N PHE A 43 -0.97 -4.15 5.97
CA PHE A 43 -2.30 -4.70 5.69
C PHE A 43 -2.27 -6.24 5.68
N ASN A 44 -1.31 -6.85 4.97
CA ASN A 44 -1.18 -8.30 4.87
C ASN A 44 -0.92 -8.96 6.22
N GLU A 45 -0.15 -8.32 7.09
CA GLU A 45 0.13 -8.80 8.45
C GLU A 45 -1.13 -8.91 9.34
N ILE A 46 -2.26 -8.30 8.95
CA ILE A 46 -3.51 -8.36 9.70
C ILE A 46 -4.68 -8.98 8.94
N VAL A 47 -4.56 -9.20 7.62
CA VAL A 47 -5.70 -9.45 6.74
C VAL A 47 -6.48 -10.72 7.11
N ASP A 48 -5.77 -11.77 7.52
CA ASP A 48 -6.36 -13.06 7.90
C ASP A 48 -6.81 -13.10 9.38
N ASP A 49 -6.38 -12.15 10.19
CA ASP A 49 -6.60 -12.11 11.65
C ASP A 49 -7.79 -11.24 12.08
N ILE A 50 -8.41 -10.50 11.14
CA ILE A 50 -9.48 -9.55 11.42
C ILE A 50 -10.85 -10.03 10.89
N GLU A 51 -11.88 -9.98 11.74
CA GLU A 51 -13.25 -10.35 11.33
C GLU A 51 -13.90 -9.31 10.40
N GLU A 52 -13.53 -8.03 10.54
CA GLU A 52 -14.08 -6.90 9.76
C GLU A 52 -12.97 -6.25 8.93
N ASN A 53 -12.61 -6.89 7.82
CA ASN A 53 -11.67 -6.35 6.84
C ASN A 53 -12.26 -5.11 6.11
N TYR A 54 -11.42 -4.14 5.76
CA TYR A 54 -11.80 -2.97 4.98
C TYR A 54 -12.30 -3.34 3.58
N PHE A 55 -11.69 -4.37 3.00
CA PHE A 55 -12.10 -4.95 1.73
C PHE A 55 -12.96 -6.18 1.96
N ASN A 56 -13.81 -6.49 0.99
CA ASN A 56 -14.51 -7.77 1.00
C ASN A 56 -13.52 -8.90 0.66
N GLU A 57 -13.81 -10.10 1.16
CA GLU A 57 -13.10 -11.30 0.72
C GLU A 57 -13.24 -11.44 -0.81
N PRO A 58 -12.14 -11.63 -1.55
CA PRO A 58 -12.19 -11.73 -3.00
C PRO A 58 -12.90 -13.00 -3.44
N THR A 59 -13.66 -12.91 -4.52
CA THR A 59 -14.20 -14.11 -5.18
C THR A 59 -13.12 -14.78 -6.03
N ASN A 60 -13.29 -16.08 -6.32
CA ASN A 60 -12.40 -16.80 -7.24
C ASN A 60 -12.31 -16.13 -8.63
N GLU A 61 -13.39 -15.49 -9.09
CA GLU A 61 -13.38 -14.75 -10.35
C GLU A 61 -12.46 -13.53 -10.27
N GLN A 62 -12.53 -12.76 -9.19
CA GLN A 62 -11.66 -11.60 -8.96
C GLN A 62 -10.19 -11.99 -8.81
N LEU A 63 -9.89 -13.09 -8.11
CA LEU A 63 -8.53 -13.62 -8.01
C LEU A 63 -7.97 -14.02 -9.38
N GLN A 64 -8.79 -14.69 -10.21
CA GLN A 64 -8.39 -15.04 -11.57
C GLN A 64 -8.18 -13.81 -12.46
N GLU A 65 -9.02 -12.78 -12.32
CA GLU A 65 -8.85 -11.53 -13.05
C GLU A 65 -7.56 -10.80 -12.67
N SER A 66 -7.26 -10.66 -11.38
CA SER A 66 -6.01 -10.05 -10.89
C SER A 66 -4.78 -10.85 -11.34
N TRP A 67 -4.81 -12.18 -11.23
CA TRP A 67 -3.75 -13.07 -11.74
C TRP A 67 -3.49 -12.85 -13.24
N ILE A 68 -4.54 -12.92 -14.05
CA ILE A 68 -4.45 -12.75 -15.50
C ILE A 68 -3.94 -11.35 -15.86
N ALA A 69 -4.38 -10.30 -15.15
CA ALA A 69 -3.93 -8.93 -15.39
C ALA A 69 -2.42 -8.78 -15.15
N ARG A 70 -1.89 -9.37 -14.07
CA ARG A 70 -0.45 -9.32 -13.74
C ARG A 70 0.39 -10.15 -14.71
N VAL A 71 -0.07 -11.34 -15.10
CA VAL A 71 0.59 -12.13 -16.16
C VAL A 71 0.62 -11.37 -17.49
N ARG A 72 -0.49 -10.71 -17.88
CA ARG A 72 -0.58 -9.90 -19.12
C ARG A 72 0.31 -8.67 -19.12
N ALA A 73 0.56 -8.07 -17.97
CA ALA A 73 1.40 -6.87 -17.85
C ALA A 73 2.88 -7.15 -18.23
N GLY A 74 3.25 -8.42 -18.48
CA GLY A 74 4.49 -8.77 -19.16
C GLY A 74 5.67 -8.90 -18.21
N LEU A 75 5.58 -9.86 -17.29
CA LEU A 75 6.75 -10.56 -16.75
C LEU A 75 7.08 -11.85 -17.54
N ASP A 76 6.43 -12.09 -18.68
CA ASP A 76 6.81 -13.14 -19.63
C ASP A 76 7.11 -12.53 -21.00
N GLU A 77 8.40 -12.26 -21.23
CA GLU A 77 8.95 -11.81 -22.50
C GLU A 77 8.86 -12.94 -23.53
N GLU A 78 7.75 -13.06 -24.28
CA GLU A 78 7.73 -13.53 -25.68
C GLU A 78 6.28 -13.84 -26.14
N ASN A 79 5.64 -12.92 -26.86
CA ASN A 79 5.06 -13.26 -28.17
C ASN A 79 4.56 -12.06 -28.98
N TYR A 80 5.03 -12.03 -30.23
CA TYR A 80 4.50 -11.22 -31.31
C TYR A 80 3.17 -11.82 -31.81
N PHE A 81 2.26 -10.94 -32.25
CA PHE A 81 0.94 -11.16 -32.90
C PHE A 81 -0.30 -11.00 -31.99
N ASN A 82 -1.16 -10.05 -32.39
CA ASN A 82 -2.52 -9.69 -31.94
C ASN A 82 -2.96 -10.12 -30.53
N GLU A 83 -3.40 -9.13 -29.73
CA GLU A 83 -4.01 -9.33 -28.41
C GLU A 83 -5.01 -10.52 -28.41
N PRO A 84 -4.68 -11.64 -27.75
CA PRO A 84 -5.55 -12.79 -27.66
C PRO A 84 -6.75 -12.48 -26.77
N THR A 85 -7.90 -13.11 -27.06
CA THR A 85 -9.09 -12.96 -26.21
C THR A 85 -8.89 -13.68 -24.87
N ASN A 86 -9.70 -13.32 -23.85
CA ASN A 86 -9.69 -13.98 -22.54
C ASN A 86 -9.81 -15.51 -22.66
N GLU A 87 -10.69 -15.98 -23.55
CA GLU A 87 -10.91 -17.41 -23.81
C GLU A 87 -9.68 -18.08 -24.44
N GLN A 88 -9.00 -17.41 -25.37
CA GLN A 88 -7.79 -17.94 -26.02
C GLN A 88 -6.60 -18.01 -25.08
N LEU A 89 -6.45 -17.05 -24.16
CA LEU A 89 -5.43 -17.10 -23.12
C LEU A 89 -5.70 -18.23 -22.13
N GLN A 90 -6.94 -18.39 -21.70
CA GLN A 90 -7.35 -19.46 -20.80
C GLN A 90 -7.17 -20.85 -21.44
N GLU A 91 -7.55 -21.01 -22.70
CA GLU A 91 -7.36 -22.27 -23.44
C GLU A 91 -5.88 -22.58 -23.72
N SER A 92 -5.09 -21.56 -24.08
CA SER A 92 -3.65 -21.70 -24.29
C SER A 92 -2.92 -22.10 -23.00
N TRP A 93 -3.27 -21.48 -21.87
CA TRP A 93 -2.74 -21.82 -20.56
C TRP A 93 -3.15 -23.24 -20.13
N ILE A 94 -4.43 -23.61 -20.23
CA ILE A 94 -4.89 -24.99 -19.96
C ILE A 94 -4.15 -26.02 -20.84
N ALA A 95 -3.84 -25.68 -22.09
CA ALA A 95 -3.09 -26.55 -22.99
C ALA A 95 -1.61 -26.68 -22.61
N ARG A 96 -0.96 -25.61 -22.14
CA ARG A 96 0.43 -25.62 -21.64
C ARG A 96 0.55 -26.37 -20.31
N VAL A 97 -0.39 -26.19 -19.39
CA VAL A 97 -0.52 -26.96 -18.13
C VAL A 97 -0.68 -28.46 -18.42
N ARG A 98 -1.56 -28.84 -19.35
CA ARG A 98 -1.73 -30.25 -19.76
C ARG A 98 -0.49 -30.87 -20.42
N ALA A 99 0.36 -30.04 -21.01
CA ALA A 99 1.61 -30.46 -21.64
C ALA A 99 2.79 -30.49 -20.66
N GLY A 100 2.63 -30.01 -19.43
CA GLY A 100 3.69 -29.91 -18.42
C GLY A 100 4.81 -28.94 -18.82
N LEU A 101 4.46 -27.86 -19.54
CA LEU A 101 5.42 -26.92 -20.15
C LEU A 101 5.50 -25.55 -19.46
N ASP A 102 4.55 -25.18 -18.60
CA ASP A 102 4.62 -24.00 -17.72
C ASP A 102 4.34 -24.46 -16.29
N GLU A 103 5.19 -24.08 -15.33
CA GLU A 103 5.04 -24.39 -13.90
C GLU A 103 4.25 -23.35 -13.12
N GLU A 104 3.75 -22.26 -13.73
CA GLU A 104 2.85 -21.34 -13.02
C GLU A 104 1.39 -21.81 -13.15
N ASP A 105 1.09 -22.89 -12.42
CA ASP A 105 -0.28 -23.22 -12.01
C ASP A 105 -0.88 -22.00 -11.27
N PHE A 106 -2.19 -21.76 -11.36
CA PHE A 106 -2.84 -20.66 -10.63
C PHE A 106 -2.52 -20.73 -9.14
N GLU A 107 -1.80 -19.74 -8.62
CA GLU A 107 -1.43 -19.64 -7.20
C GLU A 107 -2.43 -18.73 -6.49
N GLU A 108 -3.37 -19.33 -5.73
CA GLU A 108 -4.44 -18.58 -5.06
C GLU A 108 -3.91 -17.54 -4.05
N GLU A 109 -2.84 -17.88 -3.32
CA GLU A 109 -2.20 -16.97 -2.35
C GLU A 109 -1.62 -15.74 -3.06
N LEU A 110 -0.83 -15.95 -4.11
CA LEU A 110 -0.25 -14.85 -4.89
C LEU A 110 -1.30 -14.05 -5.68
N ALA A 111 -2.37 -14.69 -6.16
CA ALA A 111 -3.50 -13.99 -6.76
C ALA A 111 -4.23 -13.08 -5.76
N ARG A 112 -4.31 -13.51 -4.49
CA ARG A 112 -4.89 -12.74 -3.39
C ARG A 112 -4.03 -11.53 -3.03
N GLU A 113 -2.71 -11.72 -3.04
CA GLU A 113 -1.74 -10.63 -2.89
C GLU A 113 -1.95 -9.54 -3.96
N PHE A 114 -1.99 -9.93 -5.25
CA PHE A 114 -2.23 -8.99 -6.34
C PHE A 114 -3.57 -8.25 -6.20
N TYR A 115 -4.62 -8.97 -5.81
CA TYR A 115 -5.94 -8.37 -5.62
C TYR A 115 -5.93 -7.28 -4.54
N TYR A 116 -5.31 -7.54 -3.39
CA TYR A 116 -5.27 -6.56 -2.31
C TYR A 116 -4.34 -5.40 -2.62
N GLU A 117 -3.21 -5.63 -3.30
CA GLU A 117 -2.34 -4.57 -3.81
C GLU A 117 -3.13 -3.60 -4.72
N ASP A 118 -3.91 -4.14 -5.67
CA ASP A 118 -4.75 -3.35 -6.57
C ASP A 118 -5.83 -2.57 -5.81
N CYS A 119 -6.46 -3.19 -4.80
CA CYS A 119 -7.47 -2.54 -3.96
C CYS A 119 -6.90 -1.37 -3.15
N ILE A 120 -5.73 -1.55 -2.54
CA ILE A 120 -5.04 -0.52 -1.76
C ILE A 120 -4.61 0.63 -2.67
N LEU A 121 -3.96 0.31 -3.80
CA LEU A 121 -3.55 1.32 -4.78
C LEU A 121 -4.76 2.17 -5.23
N ASN A 122 -5.90 1.53 -5.47
CA ASN A 122 -7.12 2.23 -5.84
C ASN A 122 -7.61 3.17 -4.72
N GLU A 123 -7.68 2.72 -3.47
CA GLU A 123 -8.09 3.56 -2.33
C GLU A 123 -7.17 4.76 -2.12
N LEU A 124 -5.87 4.56 -2.28
CA LEU A 124 -4.89 5.64 -2.22
C LEU A 124 -5.10 6.64 -3.37
N SER A 125 -5.32 6.14 -4.59
CA SER A 125 -5.41 6.94 -5.82
C SER A 125 -6.71 7.75 -5.98
N ILE A 126 -7.86 7.25 -5.50
CA ILE A 126 -9.17 7.89 -5.74
C ILE A 126 -9.61 8.86 -4.65
N GLY A 127 -8.70 9.23 -3.73
CA GLY A 127 -8.96 10.20 -2.67
C GLY A 127 -9.59 9.63 -1.40
N ASN A 128 -9.65 8.30 -1.27
CA ASN A 128 -10.05 7.62 -0.04
C ASN A 128 -8.88 7.31 0.91
N ALA A 129 -7.64 7.63 0.50
CA ALA A 129 -6.40 7.33 1.22
C ALA A 129 -6.53 7.51 2.75
N ARG A 130 -6.91 8.70 3.21
CA ARG A 130 -7.03 8.99 4.66
C ARG A 130 -8.02 8.11 5.41
N LYS A 131 -9.11 7.70 4.75
CA LYS A 131 -10.11 6.83 5.36
C LYS A 131 -9.53 5.43 5.54
N PHE A 132 -8.90 4.91 4.49
CA PHE A 132 -8.23 3.61 4.52
C PHE A 132 -7.07 3.59 5.54
N LEU A 133 -6.17 4.57 5.48
CA LEU A 133 -5.00 4.65 6.37
C LEU A 133 -5.37 4.78 7.85
N ARG A 134 -6.45 5.51 8.18
CA ARG A 134 -6.99 5.57 9.55
C ARG A 134 -7.57 4.24 10.01
N TRP A 135 -8.21 3.50 9.11
CA TRP A 135 -8.69 2.17 9.44
C TRP A 135 -7.51 1.23 9.66
N LEU A 136 -6.47 1.31 8.83
CA LEU A 136 -5.28 0.48 8.96
C LEU A 136 -4.53 0.76 10.28
N ASP A 137 -4.41 2.03 10.67
CA ASP A 137 -3.88 2.46 11.97
C ASP A 137 -4.71 1.96 13.18
N ASP A 138 -6.03 1.91 13.06
CA ASP A 138 -6.91 1.36 14.10
C ASP A 138 -6.77 -0.17 14.26
N LYS A 139 -6.44 -0.88 13.18
CA LYS A 139 -6.40 -2.36 13.16
C LYS A 139 -5.01 -2.95 13.27
N SER A 140 -4.01 -2.29 12.70
CA SER A 140 -2.64 -2.81 12.60
C SER A 140 -1.76 -2.18 13.67
N ARG A 141 -1.26 -3.02 14.57
CA ARG A 141 -0.18 -2.62 15.49
C ARG A 141 1.14 -2.32 14.77
N PHE A 142 1.23 -2.68 13.49
CA PHE A 142 2.41 -2.51 12.66
C PHE A 142 2.37 -1.21 11.87
N PHE A 143 1.36 -0.36 12.09
CA PHE A 143 1.14 0.82 11.29
C PHE A 143 0.76 2.00 12.18
N THR A 144 1.38 3.15 11.96
CA THR A 144 0.93 4.42 12.52
C THR A 144 0.57 5.40 11.40
N TYR A 145 -0.60 6.01 11.49
CA TYR A 145 -1.00 7.11 10.62
C TYR A 145 -1.35 8.38 11.41
N VAL A 146 -0.71 9.50 11.06
CA VAL A 146 -1.00 10.80 11.64
C VAL A 146 -1.41 11.80 10.56
N ASP A 147 -2.63 12.33 10.69
CA ASP A 147 -3.08 13.45 9.86
C ASP A 147 -2.93 14.80 10.60
N LEU A 148 -2.14 15.69 10.01
CA LEU A 148 -1.92 17.06 10.49
C LEU A 148 -2.68 18.04 9.60
N LYS A 149 -3.42 18.97 10.22
CA LYS A 149 -4.24 19.94 9.48
C LYS A 149 -4.09 21.35 10.00
N SER A 150 -3.93 22.30 9.07
CA SER A 150 -3.94 23.74 9.37
C SER A 150 -4.61 24.51 8.25
N GLY A 151 -5.88 24.90 8.48
CA GLY A 151 -6.71 25.55 7.48
C GLY A 151 -6.96 24.64 6.27
N LYS A 152 -6.44 25.03 5.10
CA LYS A 152 -6.52 24.25 3.85
C LYS A 152 -5.33 23.33 3.61
N LYS A 153 -4.27 23.45 4.42
CA LYS A 153 -3.05 22.65 4.29
C LYS A 153 -3.16 21.40 5.13
N SER A 154 -2.57 20.33 4.63
CA SER A 154 -2.52 19.07 5.36
C SER A 154 -1.22 18.33 5.07
N VAL A 155 -0.74 17.62 6.09
CA VAL A 155 0.39 16.71 5.99
C VAL A 155 -0.09 15.38 6.54
N ASP A 156 0.06 14.34 5.75
CA ASP A 156 -0.18 12.97 6.16
C ASP A 156 1.17 12.32 6.44
N LEU A 157 1.28 11.64 7.59
CA LEU A 157 2.49 10.93 8.00
C LEU A 157 2.13 9.47 8.18
N VAL A 158 2.89 8.59 7.52
CA VAL A 158 2.71 7.14 7.56
C VAL A 158 4.01 6.49 8.03
N GLU A 159 3.93 5.64 9.04
CA GLU A 159 5.06 4.91 9.61
C GLU A 159 4.71 3.42 9.69
N TYR A 160 5.55 2.57 9.10
CA TYR A 160 5.46 1.12 9.24
C TYR A 160 6.41 0.63 10.33
N HIS A 161 5.89 -0.22 11.20
CA HIS A 161 6.60 -0.84 12.31
C HIS A 161 6.87 -2.30 11.96
N PRO A 162 8.04 -2.64 11.42
CA PRO A 162 8.39 -4.04 11.22
C PRO A 162 8.30 -4.78 12.56
N CYS A 163 7.95 -6.06 12.55
CA CYS A 163 7.70 -6.90 13.73
C CYS A 163 8.75 -6.83 14.86
N THR A 164 9.95 -6.32 14.57
CA THR A 164 11.08 -6.17 15.50
C THR A 164 11.11 -4.84 16.24
N ASN A 165 10.32 -3.83 15.85
CA ASN A 165 10.26 -2.52 16.49
C ASN A 165 8.86 -1.89 16.38
N LEU A 166 8.08 -1.94 17.47
CA LEU A 166 6.71 -1.41 17.54
C LEU A 166 6.61 0.01 18.14
N GLU A 167 7.75 0.65 18.45
CA GLU A 167 7.75 2.01 18.98
C GLU A 167 7.61 3.01 17.84
N SER A 168 6.51 3.77 17.85
CA SER A 168 6.25 4.80 16.83
C SER A 168 6.89 6.13 17.18
N TYR A 169 7.68 6.65 16.25
CA TYR A 169 8.27 7.97 16.35
C TYR A 169 7.20 9.08 16.19
N LEU A 170 6.13 8.80 15.44
CA LEU A 170 5.04 9.76 15.21
C LEU A 170 4.15 10.05 16.43
N LEU A 171 4.09 9.14 17.40
CA LEU A 171 3.24 9.27 18.59
C LEU A 171 3.79 10.26 19.64
N GLU A 172 5.04 10.75 19.48
CA GLU A 172 5.70 11.48 20.56
C GLU A 172 5.25 12.94 20.75
N ASP A 173 4.84 13.70 19.73
CA ASP A 173 4.25 15.07 19.91
C ASP A 173 3.58 15.63 18.64
N LYS A 174 2.28 15.38 18.44
CA LYS A 174 1.47 15.97 17.34
C LYS A 174 1.53 17.50 17.31
N GLN A 175 1.59 18.18 18.46
CA GLN A 175 1.61 19.65 18.50
C GLN A 175 2.96 20.21 18.03
N ALA A 176 4.07 19.54 18.34
CA ALA A 176 5.37 19.90 17.80
C ALA A 176 5.41 19.76 16.27
N LEU A 177 4.89 18.66 15.74
CA LEU A 177 4.81 18.43 14.29
C LEU A 177 3.97 19.52 13.60
N GLU A 178 2.79 19.84 14.14
CA GLU A 178 1.96 20.94 13.59
C GLU A 178 2.66 22.31 13.65
N SER A 179 3.40 22.58 14.72
CA SER A 179 4.16 23.83 14.89
C SER A 179 5.21 23.98 13.80
N VAL A 180 6.00 22.93 13.53
CA VAL A 180 7.06 22.96 12.52
C VAL A 180 6.49 22.97 11.10
N PHE A 181 5.53 22.10 10.78
CA PHE A 181 4.98 22.00 9.42
C PHE A 181 4.17 23.24 8.99
N PHE A 182 3.51 23.92 9.95
CA PHE A 182 2.63 25.04 9.66
C PHE A 182 3.08 26.38 10.22
N GLY A 183 4.19 26.43 10.95
CA GLY A 183 4.72 27.65 11.58
C GLY A 183 3.83 28.20 12.69
N LYS A 184 3.19 27.32 13.48
CA LYS A 184 2.34 27.70 14.62
C LYS A 184 3.15 27.90 15.90
#